data_AF-A0AA42TXN9-F1
#
_entry.id   AF-A0AA42TXN9-F1
#
_cell.length_a   1.000
_cell.length_b   1.000
_cell.length_c   1.000
_cell.angle_alpha   90.00
_cell.angle_beta   90.00
_cell.angle_gamma   90.00
#
_symmetry.space_group_name_H-M   'P 1'
#
loop_
_entity.id
_entity.type
_entity.pdbx_description
1 polymer ?
#
loop_
_entity_poly.entity_id
_entity_poly.type
_entity_poly.pdbx_seq_one_letter_code
_entity_poly.pdbx_strand_id
1 'polypeptide(L)' 'MTDTIDEAQEMEARHLQRALAQHATRASNVAPLTPMGECHNPDCSEDFDNDPARLFCGPACAERFEAIHQHRNA' A
#
# COMPACT_ATOMS: atom_id res chain seq x y z
N MET A 1 17.87 -31.45 -20.68
CA MET A 1 18.50 -31.78 -19.40
C MET A 1 18.53 -30.46 -18.67
N THR A 2 17.58 -30.25 -17.76
CA THR A 2 17.55 -29.06 -16.91
C THR A 2 18.76 -29.11 -16.00
N ASP A 3 19.54 -28.04 -15.99
CA ASP A 3 20.65 -27.90 -15.05
C ASP A 3 20.18 -27.24 -13.76
N THR A 4 21.08 -27.15 -12.77
CA THR A 4 20.78 -26.53 -11.49
C THR A 4 20.43 -25.04 -11.60
N ILE A 5 20.81 -24.38 -12.71
CA ILE A 5 20.52 -22.97 -12.96
C ILE A 5 19.06 -22.85 -13.42
N ASP A 6 18.61 -23.73 -14.29
CA ASP A 6 17.21 -23.78 -14.74
C ASP A 6 16.25 -23.98 -13.55
N GLU A 7 16.57 -24.87 -12.62
CA GLU A 7 15.77 -25.13 -11.41
C GLU A 7 15.73 -23.90 -10.47
N ALA A 8 16.86 -23.21 -10.31
CA ALA A 8 16.94 -22.00 -9.49
C ALA A 8 16.11 -20.87 -10.08
N GLN A 9 16.17 -20.66 -11.39
CA GLN A 9 15.37 -19.66 -12.10
C GLN A 9 13.87 -19.94 -11.98
N GLU A 10 13.47 -21.20 -12.09
CA GLU A 10 12.07 -21.58 -11.91
C GLU A 10 11.57 -21.28 -10.48
N MET A 11 12.42 -21.52 -9.47
CA MET A 11 12.10 -21.21 -8.08
C MET A 11 11.96 -19.70 -7.85
N GLU A 12 12.87 -18.89 -8.39
CA GLU A 12 12.79 -17.42 -8.32
C GLU A 12 11.52 -16.90 -8.99
N ALA A 13 11.17 -17.42 -10.16
CA ALA A 13 9.94 -17.03 -10.86
C ALA A 13 8.69 -17.32 -10.01
N ARG A 14 8.64 -18.48 -9.34
CA ARG A 14 7.54 -18.82 -8.41
C ARG A 14 7.52 -17.92 -7.18
N HIS A 15 8.67 -17.56 -6.63
CA HIS A 15 8.76 -16.64 -5.51
C HIS A 15 8.27 -15.24 -5.88
N LEU A 16 8.69 -14.73 -7.04
CA LEU A 16 8.23 -13.45 -7.57
C LEU A 16 6.71 -13.45 -7.77
N GLN A 17 6.15 -14.49 -8.39
CA GLN A 17 4.70 -14.61 -8.57
C GLN A 17 3.95 -14.61 -7.24
N ARG A 18 4.45 -15.33 -6.23
CA ARG A 18 3.84 -15.34 -4.89
C ARG A 18 3.90 -13.97 -4.22
N ALA A 19 5.04 -13.29 -4.29
CA ALA A 19 5.19 -11.96 -3.73
C ALA A 19 4.23 -10.96 -4.40
N LEU A 20 4.16 -10.97 -5.73
CA LEU A 20 3.23 -10.12 -6.48
C LEU A 20 1.76 -10.40 -6.11
N ALA A 21 1.39 -11.68 -5.98
CA ALA A 21 0.04 -12.06 -5.55
C ALA A 21 -0.27 -11.54 -4.13
N GLN A 22 0.66 -11.67 -3.19
CA GLN A 22 0.48 -11.14 -1.82
C GLN A 22 0.33 -9.61 -1.82
N HIS A 23 1.12 -8.89 -2.62
CA HIS A 23 1.00 -7.45 -2.77
C HIS A 23 -0.35 -7.06 -3.39
N ALA A 24 -0.81 -7.77 -4.41
CA ALA A 24 -2.11 -7.54 -5.04
C ALA A 24 -3.27 -7.77 -4.04
N THR A 25 -3.22 -8.84 -3.25
CA THR A 25 -4.23 -9.12 -2.20
C THR A 25 -4.22 -8.06 -1.11
N ARG A 26 -3.05 -7.57 -0.70
CA ARG A 26 -2.97 -6.45 0.25
C ARG A 26 -3.61 -5.20 -0.33
N ALA A 27 -3.28 -4.84 -1.57
CA ALA A 27 -3.85 -3.68 -2.24
C ALA A 27 -5.38 -3.78 -2.39
N SER A 28 -5.92 -4.97 -2.69
CA SER A 28 -7.38 -5.16 -2.83
C SER A 28 -8.14 -5.10 -1.51
N ASN A 29 -7.48 -5.39 -0.38
CA ASN A 29 -8.10 -5.39 0.95
C ASN A 29 -8.04 -4.01 1.64
N VAL A 30 -7.35 -3.04 1.05
CA VAL A 30 -7.37 -1.66 1.54
C VAL A 30 -8.66 -1.00 1.07
N ALA A 31 -9.49 -0.56 2.01
CA ALA A 31 -10.69 0.21 1.68
C ALA A 31 -10.28 1.47 0.89
N PRO A 32 -10.90 1.75 -0.27
CA PRO A 32 -10.58 2.92 -1.05
C PRO A 32 -10.87 4.18 -0.21
N LEU A 33 -9.86 5.03 -0.07
CA LEU A 33 -10.02 6.32 0.60
C LEU A 33 -10.70 7.29 -0.36
N THR A 34 -11.79 7.91 0.10
CA THR A 34 -12.47 8.98 -0.64
C THR A 34 -11.87 10.31 -0.23
N PRO A 35 -11.39 11.14 -1.17
CA PRO A 35 -10.85 12.44 -0.81
C PRO A 35 -11.95 13.33 -0.24
N MET A 36 -11.67 13.94 0.92
CA MET A 36 -12.62 14.79 1.64
C MET A 36 -12.31 16.29 1.52
N GLY A 37 -11.25 16.65 0.79
CA GLY A 37 -10.76 18.02 0.73
C GLY A 37 -9.87 18.41 1.92
N GLU A 38 -9.63 17.49 2.86
CA GLU A 38 -8.75 17.66 4.02
C GLU A 38 -7.85 16.44 4.20
N CYS A 39 -6.79 16.59 5.01
CA CYS A 39 -5.87 15.49 5.30
C CYS A 39 -6.56 14.36 6.07
N HIS A 40 -6.40 13.12 5.60
CA HIS A 40 -6.96 11.93 6.28
C HIS A 40 -6.30 11.56 7.61
N ASN A 41 -5.17 12.19 7.98
CA ASN A 41 -4.51 11.90 9.24
C ASN A 41 -5.32 12.51 10.40
N PRO A 42 -5.81 11.74 11.38
CA PRO A 42 -6.64 12.28 12.47
C PRO A 42 -5.93 13.33 13.33
N ASP A 43 -4.60 13.36 13.30
CA ASP A 43 -3.80 14.36 14.02
C ASP A 43 -3.47 15.61 13.17
N CYS A 44 -3.92 15.66 11.91
CA CYS A 44 -3.65 16.75 10.97
C CYS A 44 -4.92 17.10 10.20
N SER A 45 -5.45 18.31 10.44
CA SER A 45 -6.66 18.83 9.80
C SER A 45 -6.33 19.89 8.76
N GLU A 46 -5.31 19.66 7.94
CA GLU A 46 -4.92 20.60 6.88
C GLU A 46 -5.91 20.49 5.71
N ASP A 47 -6.50 21.61 5.33
CA ASP A 47 -7.38 21.75 4.17
C ASP A 47 -6.59 21.77 2.85
N PHE A 48 -7.12 21.08 1.85
CA PHE A 48 -6.63 21.07 0.47
C PHE A 48 -7.53 21.95 -0.41
N ASP A 49 -7.52 23.26 -0.14
CA ASP A 49 -8.31 24.28 -0.85
C ASP A 49 -8.29 24.16 -2.39
N ASN A 50 -7.23 23.58 -2.98
CA ASN A 50 -7.03 23.51 -4.43
C ASN A 50 -6.74 22.11 -4.99
N ASP A 51 -6.80 21.05 -4.18
CA ASP A 51 -6.54 19.69 -4.66
C ASP A 51 -7.56 18.67 -4.12
N PRO A 52 -8.72 18.53 -4.80
CA PRO A 52 -9.79 17.66 -4.36
C PRO A 52 -9.48 16.16 -4.54
N ALA A 53 -8.32 15.80 -5.10
CA ALA A 53 -7.87 14.41 -5.21
C ALA A 53 -6.84 14.04 -4.13
N ARG A 54 -6.35 15.02 -3.37
CA ARG A 54 -5.31 14.81 -2.37
C ARG A 54 -5.87 14.17 -1.10
N LEU A 55 -5.18 13.11 -0.64
CA LEU A 55 -5.54 12.39 0.58
C LEU A 55 -4.70 12.83 1.80
N PHE A 56 -3.44 13.23 1.57
CA PHE A 56 -2.50 13.57 2.64
C PHE A 56 -1.67 14.82 2.29
N CYS A 57 -1.39 15.64 3.29
CA CYS A 57 -0.56 16.84 3.14
C CYS A 57 0.93 16.49 2.97
N GLY A 58 1.35 15.28 3.36
CA GLY A 58 2.71 14.82 3.15
C GLY A 58 2.90 13.34 3.54
N PRO A 59 4.10 12.80 3.29
CA PRO A 59 4.41 11.39 3.55
C PRO A 59 4.27 11.01 5.02
N ALA A 60 4.63 11.90 5.95
CA ALA A 60 4.47 11.66 7.38
C ALA A 60 3.02 11.45 7.82
N CYS A 61 2.06 12.12 7.16
CA CYS A 61 0.63 11.96 7.45
C CYS A 61 0.06 10.67 6.84
N ALA A 62 0.57 10.25 5.68
CA ALA A 62 0.24 8.96 5.10
C ALA A 62 0.75 7.80 5.99
N GLU A 63 2.00 7.87 6.46
CA GLU A 63 2.59 6.86 7.35
C GLU A 63 1.84 6.74 8.68
N ARG A 64 1.46 7.86 9.31
CA ARG A 64 0.65 7.85 10.55
C ARG A 64 -0.72 7.21 10.32
N PHE A 65 -1.38 7.56 9.22
CA PHE A 65 -2.66 6.97 8.86
C PHE A 65 -2.54 5.47 8.67
N GLU A 66 -1.52 5.01 7.94
CA GLU A 66 -1.23 3.59 7.75
C GLU A 66 -0.94 2.89 9.07
N ALA A 67 -0.11 3.46 9.95
CA ALA A 67 0.19 2.87 11.25
C ALA A 67 -1.09 2.64 12.08
N ILE A 68 -1.98 3.64 12.13
CA ILE A 68 -3.26 3.55 12.85
C ILE A 68 -4.16 2.46 12.23
N HIS A 69 -4.22 2.36 10.90
CA HIS A 69 -5.11 1.43 10.21
C HIS A 69 -4.57 0.00 10.12
N GLN A 70 -3.25 -0.19 10.12
CA GLN A 70 -2.61 -1.51 10.16
C GLN A 70 -2.84 -2.21 11.50
N HIS A 71 -2.84 -1.48 12.62
CA HIS A 71 -3.14 -2.04 13.94
C HIS A 71 -4.60 -2.46 14.15
N ARG A 72 -5.52 -1.99 13.31
CA ARG A 72 -6.96 -2.30 13.42
C ARG A 72 -7.35 -3.59 12.67
N ASN A 73 -6.45 -4.14 11.87
CA ASN A 73 -6.62 -5.37 11.07
C ASN A 73 -5.70 -6.53 11.51
N ALA A 74 -5.06 -6.43 12.68
CA ALA A 74 -4.32 -7.52 13.31
C ALA A 74 -5.14 -8.14 14.45
#